data_AF-A0A962K5I9-F1
#
_entry.id   AF-A0A962K5I9-F1
#
_cell.length_a   1.000
_cell.length_b   1.000
_cell.length_c   1.000
_cell.angle_alpha   90.00
_cell.angle_beta   90.00
_cell.angle_gamma   90.00
#
_symmetry.space_group_name_H-M   'P 1'
#
loop_
_entity.id
_entity.type
_entity.pdbx_description
1 polymer ?
#
loop_
_entity_poly.entity_id
_entity_poly.type
_entity_poly.pdbx_seq_one_letter_code
_entity_poly.pdbx_strand_id
1 'polypeptide(L)'
;PILKHKPGALRNGAPFKDWDLPGAMQRIRTRYLKRPGGDREFVELLLMAQQHDLETVNTACELALSQGTGHLSTIVNIVHRLTEQQPPAALNVVNYPRIKAQPEANCQRYDGLIREVAHAKPC
;
A
#
# COMPACT_ATOMS: atom_id res chain seq x y z
N PRO A 1 14.83 8.06 12.15
CA PRO A 1 15.73 8.76 11.19
C PRO A 1 15.32 10.22 10.96
N ILE A 2 16.26 11.13 10.69
CA ILE A 2 16.02 12.59 10.53
C ILE A 2 14.98 12.91 9.45
N LEU A 3 14.92 12.07 8.42
CA LEU A 3 13.98 12.17 7.31
C LEU A 3 12.51 12.06 7.75
N LYS A 4 12.22 11.30 8.82
CA LYS A 4 10.86 11.18 9.37
C LYS A 4 10.31 12.52 9.88
N HIS A 5 11.19 13.37 10.42
CA HIS A 5 10.79 14.65 11.01
C HIS A 5 11.03 15.84 10.05
N LYS A 6 11.95 15.70 9.09
CA LYS A 6 12.27 16.73 8.10
C LYS A 6 12.40 16.12 6.70
N PRO A 7 11.28 15.78 6.05
CA PRO A 7 11.30 15.11 4.74
C PRO A 7 11.98 15.95 3.66
N GLY A 8 11.88 17.28 3.74
CA GLY A 8 12.57 18.20 2.84
C GLY A 8 14.11 18.11 2.88
N ALA A 9 14.69 17.48 3.91
CA ALA A 9 16.13 17.21 3.94
C ALA A 9 16.56 16.27 2.81
N LEU A 10 15.66 15.44 2.26
CA LEU A 10 15.93 14.56 1.13
C LEU A 10 16.32 15.32 -0.16
N ARG A 11 15.79 16.54 -0.35
CA ARG A 11 16.07 17.36 -1.54
C ARG A 11 17.43 18.04 -1.49
N ASN A 12 17.79 18.55 -0.31
CA ASN A 12 18.90 19.50 -0.16
C ASN A 12 20.03 18.99 0.73
N GLY A 13 19.82 17.92 1.49
CA GLY A 13 20.81 17.37 2.40
C GLY A 13 21.96 16.73 1.62
N ALA A 14 23.17 17.22 1.84
CA ALA A 14 24.39 16.66 1.25
C ALA A 14 24.52 15.13 1.43
N PRO A 15 24.17 14.53 2.58
CA PRO A 15 24.25 13.08 2.75
C PRO A 15 23.34 12.27 1.81
N PHE A 16 22.27 12.88 1.29
CA PHE A 16 21.27 12.18 0.47
C PHE A 16 21.48 12.41 -1.03
N LYS A 17 22.40 13.31 -1.44
CA LYS A 17 22.68 13.56 -2.86
C LYS A 17 23.26 12.32 -3.52
N ASP A 18 24.30 11.76 -2.92
CA ASP A 18 25.06 10.61 -3.44
C ASP A 18 24.66 9.30 -2.76
N TRP A 19 23.40 9.19 -2.35
CA TRP A 19 22.93 7.98 -1.70
C TRP A 19 22.89 6.83 -2.72
N ASP A 20 23.73 5.83 -2.50
CA ASP A 20 23.76 4.58 -3.25
C ASP A 20 22.48 3.76 -2.99
N LEU A 21 21.48 3.99 -3.84
CA LEU A 21 20.19 3.32 -3.82
C LEU A 21 20.09 2.32 -4.98
N PRO A 22 19.39 1.19 -4.81
CA PRO A 22 19.08 0.29 -5.91
C PRO A 22 18.35 0.99 -7.08
N GLY A 23 18.56 0.48 -8.28
CA GLY A 23 18.21 1.17 -9.53
C GLY A 23 16.73 1.57 -9.66
N ALA A 24 15.79 0.71 -9.27
CA ALA A 24 14.38 1.06 -9.37
C ALA A 24 13.93 2.08 -8.33
N MET A 25 14.49 2.01 -7.11
CA MET A 25 14.29 3.04 -6.10
C MET A 25 14.83 4.40 -6.55
N GLN A 26 15.96 4.46 -7.25
CA GLN A 26 16.46 5.72 -7.84
C GLN A 26 15.49 6.30 -8.88
N ARG A 27 14.90 5.45 -9.72
CA ARG A 27 13.90 5.87 -10.72
C ARG A 27 12.63 6.42 -10.04
N ILE A 28 12.12 5.74 -9.02
CA ILE A 28 11.00 6.20 -8.20
C ILE A 28 11.33 7.52 -7.50
N ARG A 29 12.51 7.63 -6.87
CA ARG A 29 13.01 8.87 -6.25
C ARG A 29 12.96 10.04 -7.23
N THR A 30 13.48 9.83 -8.44
CA THR A 30 13.52 10.85 -9.50
C THR A 30 12.12 11.29 -9.91
N ARG A 31 11.17 10.35 -9.99
CA ARG A 31 9.76 10.65 -10.30
C ARG A 31 9.08 11.42 -9.17
N TYR A 32 9.33 11.06 -7.92
CA TYR A 32 8.69 11.67 -6.75
C TYR A 32 9.22 13.08 -6.47
N LEU A 33 10.53 13.30 -6.58
CA LEU A 33 11.11 14.61 -6.29
C LEU A 33 10.69 15.71 -7.29
N LYS A 34 10.18 15.33 -8.48
CA LYS A 34 9.60 16.27 -9.45
C LYS A 34 8.25 16.83 -9.02
N ARG A 35 7.51 16.16 -8.13
CA ARG A 35 6.18 16.61 -7.67
C ARG A 35 6.23 17.22 -6.26
N PRO A 36 5.35 18.18 -5.93
CA PRO A 36 5.19 18.63 -4.55
C PRO A 36 4.72 17.47 -3.67
N GLY A 37 5.34 17.30 -2.50
CA GLY A 37 5.01 16.24 -1.54
C GLY A 37 5.62 14.87 -1.82
N GLY A 38 6.26 14.64 -2.98
CA GLY A 38 6.88 13.35 -3.28
C GLY A 38 8.12 13.03 -2.44
N ASP A 39 8.73 14.03 -1.81
CA ASP A 39 9.75 13.83 -0.78
C ASP A 39 9.20 13.06 0.42
N ARG A 40 7.95 13.34 0.83
CA ARG A 40 7.30 12.59 1.93
C ARG A 40 7.04 11.15 1.54
N GLU A 41 6.50 10.93 0.35
CA GLU A 41 6.23 9.57 -0.15
C GLU A 41 7.51 8.76 -0.32
N PHE A 42 8.61 9.39 -0.77
CA PHE A 42 9.89 8.69 -0.86
C PHE A 42 10.46 8.37 0.52
N VAL A 43 10.31 9.29 1.49
CA VAL A 43 10.69 9.01 2.87
C VAL A 43 9.87 7.86 3.45
N GLU A 44 8.59 7.77 3.15
CA GLU A 44 7.75 6.65 3.58
C GLU A 44 8.23 5.31 2.99
N LEU A 45 8.61 5.31 1.72
CA LEU A 45 9.23 4.16 1.06
C LEU A 45 10.58 3.77 1.69
N LEU A 46 11.40 4.76 2.09
CA LEU A 46 12.65 4.51 2.82
C LEU A 46 12.40 3.96 4.23
N LEU A 47 11.34 4.41 4.92
CA LEU A 47 10.96 3.86 6.21
C LEU A 47 10.45 2.42 6.06
N MET A 48 9.74 2.12 4.97
CA MET A 48 9.33 0.76 4.64
C MET A 48 10.55 -0.15 4.40
N ALA A 49 11.57 0.35 3.70
CA ALA A 49 12.84 -0.37 3.51
C ALA A 49 13.65 -0.59 4.81
N GLN A 50 13.28 0.09 5.90
CA GLN A 50 13.82 -0.16 7.23
C GLN A 50 13.08 -1.31 7.94
N GLN A 51 11.81 -1.55 7.59
CA GLN A 51 10.95 -2.59 8.18
C GLN A 51 11.03 -3.91 7.40
N HIS A 52 11.04 -3.80 6.08
CA HIS A 52 11.19 -4.86 5.10
C HIS A 52 12.50 -4.57 4.39
N ASP A 53 13.32 -5.58 4.14
CA ASP A 53 14.62 -5.46 3.52
C ASP A 53 14.65 -4.57 2.25
N LEU A 54 15.80 -3.93 2.01
CA LEU A 54 15.98 -2.98 0.92
C LEU A 54 15.76 -3.63 -0.46
N GLU A 55 16.12 -4.91 -0.61
CA GLU A 55 15.97 -5.67 -1.84
C GLU A 55 14.50 -5.95 -2.17
N THR A 56 13.69 -6.33 -1.19
CA THR A 56 12.24 -6.51 -1.36
C THR A 56 11.57 -5.21 -1.78
N VAL A 57 11.93 -4.08 -1.18
CA VAL A 57 11.37 -2.78 -1.58
C VAL A 57 11.83 -2.37 -2.98
N ASN A 58 13.08 -2.65 -3.36
CA ASN A 58 13.53 -2.43 -4.73
C ASN A 58 12.77 -3.30 -5.73
N THR A 59 12.58 -4.58 -5.43
CA THR A 59 11.80 -5.52 -6.26
C THR A 59 10.36 -5.04 -6.42
N ALA A 60 9.73 -4.55 -5.34
CA ALA A 60 8.40 -3.95 -5.41
C ALA A 60 8.37 -2.69 -6.29
N CYS A 61 9.41 -1.84 -6.22
CA CYS A 61 9.56 -0.70 -7.12
C CYS A 61 9.68 -1.14 -8.59
N GLU A 62 10.44 -2.20 -8.88
CA GLU A 62 10.59 -2.76 -10.23
C GLU A 62 9.25 -3.26 -10.78
N LEU A 63 8.50 -4.01 -9.97
CA LEU A 63 7.19 -4.52 -10.33
C LEU A 63 6.17 -3.39 -10.54
N ALA A 64 6.18 -2.35 -9.70
CA ALA A 64 5.31 -1.20 -9.92
C ALA A 64 5.65 -0.49 -11.25
N LEU A 65 6.94 -0.26 -11.50
CA LEU A 65 7.40 0.39 -12.73
C LEU A 65 7.06 -0.44 -13.98
N SER A 66 7.16 -1.77 -13.92
CA SER A 66 6.78 -2.65 -15.04
C SER A 66 5.27 -2.64 -15.31
N GLN A 67 4.45 -2.42 -14.28
CA GLN A 67 3.00 -2.18 -14.39
C GLN A 67 2.66 -0.74 -14.85
N GLY A 68 3.66 0.11 -15.13
CA GLY A 68 3.47 1.49 -15.57
C GLY A 68 3.05 2.47 -14.45
N THR A 69 2.98 2.01 -13.20
CA THR A 69 2.62 2.82 -12.05
C THR A 69 3.85 3.11 -11.18
N GLY A 70 3.84 4.25 -10.50
CA GLY A 70 4.85 4.57 -9.50
C GLY A 70 4.21 5.00 -8.20
N HIS A 71 2.91 4.74 -7.98
CA HIS A 71 2.20 5.24 -6.81
C HIS A 71 2.63 4.50 -5.56
N LEU A 72 2.75 5.22 -4.44
CA LEU A 72 3.21 4.67 -3.18
C LEU A 72 2.29 3.53 -2.71
N SER A 73 0.97 3.71 -2.84
CA SER A 73 -0.03 2.69 -2.50
C SER A 73 0.17 1.38 -3.27
N THR A 74 0.55 1.44 -4.56
CA THR A 74 0.85 0.24 -5.34
C THR A 74 2.10 -0.45 -4.82
N ILE A 75 3.17 0.31 -4.54
CA ILE A 75 4.43 -0.23 -4.04
C ILE A 75 4.22 -0.88 -2.66
N VAL A 76 3.54 -0.19 -1.75
CA VAL A 76 3.15 -0.70 -0.42
C VAL A 76 2.41 -2.03 -0.54
N ASN A 77 1.41 -2.09 -1.42
CA ASN A 77 0.64 -3.31 -1.65
C ASN A 77 1.53 -4.46 -2.17
N ILE A 78 2.44 -4.19 -3.10
CA ILE A 78 3.37 -5.20 -3.62
C ILE A 78 4.31 -5.67 -2.51
N VAL A 79 4.88 -4.77 -1.70
CA VAL A 79 5.74 -5.14 -0.57
C VAL A 79 4.99 -6.05 0.41
N HIS A 80 3.76 -5.70 0.77
CA HIS A 80 2.95 -6.56 1.63
C HIS A 80 2.72 -7.94 1.04
N ARG A 81 2.46 -8.04 -0.27
CA ARG A 81 2.28 -9.34 -0.95
C ARG A 81 3.57 -10.16 -1.05
N LEU A 82 4.71 -9.51 -1.19
CA LEU A 82 6.02 -10.19 -1.23
C LEU A 82 6.44 -10.69 0.15
N THR A 83 6.02 -10.00 1.21
CA THR A 83 6.37 -10.33 2.61
C THR A 83 5.29 -11.16 3.30
N GLU A 84 4.13 -11.32 2.67
CA GLU A 84 3.03 -12.13 3.18
C GLU A 84 3.51 -13.56 3.40
N GLN A 85 3.34 -14.06 4.63
CA GLN A 85 3.66 -15.45 4.90
C GLN A 85 2.73 -16.35 4.09
N GLN A 86 3.25 -17.52 3.70
CA GLN A 86 2.53 -18.48 2.88
C GLN A 86 1.11 -18.68 3.44
N PRO A 87 0.07 -18.60 2.59
CA PRO A 87 -1.31 -18.76 3.02
C PRO A 87 -1.43 -19.99 3.90
N PRO A 88 -2.19 -19.93 5.02
CA PRO A 88 -2.40 -21.09 5.85
C PRO A 88 -2.91 -22.24 4.99
N ALA A 89 -2.49 -23.46 5.32
CA ALA A 89 -2.91 -24.66 4.60
C ALA A 89 -4.44 -24.66 4.44
N ALA A 90 -4.91 -25.03 3.25
CA ALA A 90 -6.33 -25.05 2.94
C ALA A 90 -7.10 -25.79 4.04
N LEU A 91 -8.06 -25.10 4.65
CA LEU A 91 -8.88 -25.67 5.72
C LEU A 91 -9.61 -26.89 5.16
N ASN A 92 -9.64 -27.98 5.92
CA ASN A 92 -10.37 -29.18 5.52
C ASN A 92 -11.88 -28.86 5.49
N VAL A 93 -12.39 -28.57 4.29
CA VAL A 93 -13.73 -28.00 4.08
C VAL A 93 -14.87 -28.99 4.34
N VAL A 94 -14.55 -30.25 4.66
CA VAL A 94 -15.52 -31.34 4.77
C VAL A 94 -16.57 -31.09 5.87
N ASN A 95 -16.23 -30.33 6.92
CA ASN A 95 -17.14 -30.05 8.04
C ASN A 95 -17.74 -28.63 8.02
N TYR A 96 -17.58 -27.86 6.94
CA TYR A 96 -18.23 -26.55 6.88
C TYR A 96 -19.73 -26.71 6.59
N PRO A 97 -20.60 -25.97 7.30
CA PRO A 97 -22.01 -25.92 6.97
C PRO A 97 -22.19 -25.49 5.51
N ARG A 98 -22.83 -26.36 4.70
CA ARG A 98 -23.19 -25.97 3.34
C ARG A 98 -24.29 -24.92 3.41
N ILE A 99 -24.04 -23.78 2.79
CA ILE A 99 -25.03 -22.71 2.68
C ILE A 99 -26.18 -23.23 1.81
N LYS A 100 -27.40 -23.27 2.36
CA LYS A 100 -28.58 -23.79 1.64
C LYS A 100 -29.10 -22.84 0.56
N ALA A 101 -28.87 -21.54 0.73
CA ALA A 101 -29.23 -20.50 -0.21
C ALA A 101 -27.99 -19.68 -0.54
N GLN A 102 -27.67 -19.51 -1.82
CA GLN A 102 -26.56 -18.67 -2.21
C GLN A 102 -26.88 -17.20 -1.91
N PRO A 103 -25.90 -16.42 -1.44
CA PRO A 103 -26.09 -14.99 -1.28
C PRO A 103 -26.31 -14.35 -2.66
N GLU A 104 -27.51 -13.85 -2.90
CA GLU A 104 -27.78 -13.00 -4.05
C GLU A 104 -27.22 -11.61 -3.78
N ALA A 105 -26.43 -11.08 -4.72
CA ALA A 105 -25.90 -9.72 -4.68
C ALA A 105 -27.01 -8.69 -5.01
N ASN A 106 -28.03 -8.62 -4.16
CA ASN A 106 -29.17 -7.74 -4.34
C ASN A 106 -28.99 -6.42 -3.57
N CYS A 107 -28.47 -5.40 -4.25
CA CYS A 107 -28.29 -4.05 -3.69
C CYS A 107 -29.62 -3.35 -3.36
N GLN A 108 -30.74 -3.71 -4.00
CA GLN A 108 -32.05 -3.08 -3.76
C GLN A 108 -32.54 -3.30 -2.32
N ARG A 109 -32.09 -4.39 -1.69
CA ARG A 109 -32.38 -4.70 -0.29
C ARG A 109 -31.77 -3.68 0.68
N TYR A 110 -30.62 -3.10 0.32
CA TYR A 110 -29.99 -2.01 1.08
C TYR A 110 -30.70 -0.67 0.83
N ASP A 111 -31.10 -0.40 -0.42
CA ASP A 111 -31.82 0.82 -0.78
C ASP A 111 -33.18 0.94 -0.06
N GLY A 112 -33.83 -0.19 0.23
CA GLY A 112 -35.05 -0.25 1.05
C GLY A 112 -34.83 0.22 2.49
N LEU A 113 -33.71 -0.14 3.11
CA LEU A 113 -33.35 0.26 4.48
C LEU A 113 -33.05 1.76 4.60
N ILE A 114 -32.60 2.41 3.53
CA ILE A 114 -32.41 3.86 3.50
C ILE A 114 -33.76 4.60 3.47
N ARG A 115 -34.79 3.98 2.88
CA ARG A 115 -36.14 4.55 2.79
C ARG A 115 -36.97 4.36 4.06
N GLU A 116 -36.67 3.34 4.85
CA GLU A 116 -37.27 3.14 6.17
C GLU A 116 -36.66 4.14 7.18
N VAL A 117 -37.38 5.24 7.34
CA VAL A 117 -37.23 6.40 8.23
C VAL A 117 -36.39 6.15 9.50
N ALA A 118 -35.48 7.10 9.77
CA ALA A 118 -34.63 7.20 10.95
C ALA A 118 -35.26 6.70 12.26
N HIS A 119 -34.72 5.60 12.80
CA HIS A 119 -35.04 5.10 14.15
C HIS A 119 -34.34 5.90 15.27
N ALA A 120 -33.51 6.88 14.94
CA ALA A 120 -32.90 7.77 15.92
C ALA A 120 -33.86 8.91 16.26
N LYS A 121 -34.38 8.93 17.49
CA LYS A 121 -35.08 10.10 18.03
C LYS A 121 -34.07 11.26 18.19
N PRO A 122 -34.35 12.45 17.64
CA PRO A 122 -33.52 13.62 17.90
C PRO A 122 -33.58 14.00 19.38
N CYS A 123 -32.42 14.26 19.99
CA CYS A 123 -32.28 14.78 21.35
C CYS A 123 -32.68 16.26 21.43
#